data_AF-A0A7T7VQP1-F1
#
_entry.id   AF-A0A7T7VQP1-F1
#
_cell.length_a   1.000
_cell.length_b   1.000
_cell.length_c   1.000
_cell.angle_alpha   90.00
_cell.angle_beta   90.00
_cell.angle_gamma   90.00
#
_symmetry.space_group_name_H-M   'P 1'
#
loop_
_entity.id
_entity.type
_entity.pdbx_description
1 polymer ?
#
loop_
_entity_poly.entity_id
_entity_poly.type
_entity_poly.pdbx_seq_one_letter_code
_entity_poly.pdbx_strand_id
1 'polypeptide(L)'
;MIQPPETVYTDTRRVKCDGATDIRTGAALGHPRVWMEIDEKGYVECGYCDRRFVLKGGPAERRIDELNAGDLPEPGDAAVA
;
A
#
# COMPACT_ATOMS: atom_id res chain seq x y z
N MET A 1 -17.61 5.07 3.88
CA MET A 1 -16.60 4.07 3.44
C MET A 1 -15.25 4.74 3.44
N ILE A 2 -14.30 4.26 4.23
CA ILE A 2 -12.89 4.66 4.13
C ILE A 2 -12.26 3.68 3.14
N GLN A 3 -11.67 4.18 2.05
CA GLN A 3 -10.98 3.29 1.12
C GLN A 3 -9.69 2.80 1.79
N PRO A 4 -9.38 1.50 1.72
CA PRO A 4 -8.13 1.00 2.27
C PRO A 4 -6.96 1.73 1.60
N PRO A 5 -5.92 2.08 2.37
CA PRO A 5 -4.75 2.75 1.83
C PRO A 5 -4.09 1.88 0.76
N GLU A 6 -3.62 2.52 -0.32
CA GLU A 6 -2.91 1.82 -1.38
C GLU A 6 -1.61 1.23 -0.82
N THR A 7 -1.46 -0.10 -0.90
CA THR A 7 -0.31 -0.80 -0.35
C THR A 7 0.70 -1.13 -1.44
N VAL A 8 1.97 -0.77 -1.21
CA VAL A 8 3.10 -0.99 -2.12
C VAL A 8 4.15 -1.82 -1.41
N TYR A 9 4.58 -2.93 -2.01
CA TYR A 9 5.59 -3.81 -1.42
C TYR A 9 7.00 -3.43 -1.88
N THR A 10 7.92 -3.30 -0.93
CA THR A 10 9.33 -2.96 -1.17
C THR A 10 10.25 -4.04 -0.63
N ASP A 11 11.41 -4.21 -1.27
CA ASP A 11 12.46 -5.14 -0.81
C ASP A 11 13.38 -4.48 0.22
N THR A 12 13.42 -3.14 0.25
CA THR A 12 14.32 -2.35 1.10
C THR A 12 13.55 -1.57 2.15
N ARG A 13 14.14 -1.46 3.35
CA ARG A 13 13.61 -0.62 4.44
C ARG A 13 13.61 0.86 4.09
N ARG A 14 14.58 1.32 3.29
CA ARG A 14 14.63 2.70 2.82
C ARG A 14 13.88 2.81 1.51
N VAL A 15 12.84 3.64 1.49
CA VAL A 15 11.89 3.75 0.40
C VAL A 15 11.77 5.21 -0.02
N LYS A 16 11.54 5.44 -1.31
CA LYS A 16 11.15 6.76 -1.83
C LYS A 16 9.68 6.73 -2.21
N CYS A 17 8.96 7.80 -1.89
CA CYS A 17 7.65 8.04 -2.47
C CYS A 17 7.78 9.23 -3.42
N ASP A 18 7.53 8.99 -4.70
CA ASP A 18 7.55 9.99 -5.78
C ASP A 18 6.19 10.69 -5.95
N GLY A 19 5.23 10.42 -5.06
CA GLY A 19 3.88 10.99 -5.11
C GLY A 19 2.93 10.29 -6.08
N ALA A 20 1.85 10.97 -6.43
CA ALA A 20 0.87 10.54 -7.42
C ALA A 20 1.31 10.91 -8.85
N THR A 21 2.44 10.36 -9.30
CA THR A 21 2.94 10.55 -10.68
C THR A 21 2.19 9.71 -11.71
N ASP A 22 1.57 8.61 -11.28
CA ASP A 22 0.92 7.62 -12.15
C ASP A 22 -0.58 7.90 -12.39
N ILE A 23 -1.15 8.93 -11.74
CA ILE A 23 -2.54 9.33 -11.96
C ILE A 23 -2.59 10.30 -13.14
N ARG A 24 -3.56 10.12 -14.06
CA ARG A 24 -3.71 10.95 -15.28
C ARG A 24 -3.79 12.47 -14.99
N THR A 25 -4.18 12.84 -13.78
CA THR A 25 -4.16 14.21 -13.23
C THR A 25 -2.84 14.47 -12.47
N GLY A 26 -1.73 14.04 -13.06
CA GLY A 26 -0.43 13.90 -12.41
C GLY A 26 0.04 15.13 -11.65
N ALA A 27 0.76 14.88 -10.56
CA ALA A 27 1.57 15.82 -9.77
C ALA A 27 0.83 16.97 -9.05
N ALA A 28 -0.37 17.39 -9.45
CA ALA A 28 -1.06 18.53 -8.83
C ALA A 28 -1.53 18.28 -7.38
N LEU A 29 -1.77 17.00 -7.03
CA LEU A 29 -2.09 16.55 -5.66
C LEU A 29 -0.96 15.71 -5.05
N GLY A 30 0.17 15.57 -5.75
CA GLY A 30 1.32 14.79 -5.29
C GLY A 30 2.33 15.64 -4.53
N HIS A 31 3.03 15.03 -3.56
CA HIS A 31 4.16 15.66 -2.89
C HIS A 31 5.47 15.45 -3.68
N PRO A 32 6.50 16.28 -3.45
CA PRO A 32 7.85 16.06 -3.97
C PRO A 32 8.41 14.71 -3.50
N ARG A 33 9.44 14.17 -4.19
CA ARG A 33 10.12 12.95 -3.73
C ARG A 33 10.53 13.08 -2.26
N VAL A 34 9.99 12.21 -1.42
CA VAL A 34 10.40 12.06 -0.02
C VAL A 34 11.01 10.68 0.19
N TRP A 35 11.93 10.59 1.13
CA TRP A 35 12.54 9.35 1.56
C TRP A 35 12.02 9.00 2.95
N MET A 36 11.58 7.77 3.11
CA MET A 36 11.02 7.23 4.34
C MET A 36 11.73 5.93 4.68
N GLU A 37 11.79 5.59 5.96
CA GLU A 37 12.34 4.34 6.45
C GLU A 37 11.23 3.51 7.07
N ILE A 38 11.23 2.21 6.78
CA ILE A 38 10.32 1.25 7.38
C ILE A 38 10.83 0.87 8.77
N ASP A 39 9.98 1.11 9.76
CA ASP A 39 10.18 0.73 11.16
C ASP A 39 10.06 -0.80 11.38
N GLU A 40 10.29 -1.24 12.63
CA GLU A 40 10.11 -2.64 13.04
C GLU A 40 8.70 -3.20 12.84
N LYS A 41 7.70 -2.33 12.69
CA LYS A 41 6.34 -2.73 12.29
C LYS A 41 6.30 -3.38 10.90
N GLY A 42 7.33 -3.22 10.08
CA GLY A 42 7.40 -3.77 8.73
C GLY A 42 6.68 -2.94 7.67
N TYR A 43 6.16 -1.76 8.02
CA TYR A 43 5.61 -0.81 7.06
C TYR A 43 5.83 0.65 7.47
N VAL A 44 5.73 1.56 6.50
CA VAL A 44 5.69 3.02 6.68
C VAL A 44 4.61 3.62 5.79
N GLU A 45 3.96 4.69 6.25
CA GLU A 45 2.91 5.37 5.50
C GLU A 45 3.38 6.74 5.05
N CYS A 46 3.07 7.09 3.80
CA CYS A 46 3.33 8.42 3.30
C CYS A 46 2.22 9.38 3.74
N GLY A 47 2.53 10.33 4.61
CA GLY A 47 1.58 11.33 5.13
C GLY A 47 1.03 12.33 4.11
N TYR A 48 1.24 12.11 2.82
CA TYR A 48 0.77 12.97 1.73
C TYR A 48 -0.13 12.24 0.73
N CYS A 49 0.20 10.98 0.39
CA CYS A 49 -0.57 10.18 -0.57
C CYS A 49 -1.35 9.04 0.08
N ASP A 50 -1.23 8.85 1.39
CA ASP A 50 -1.75 7.71 2.15
C ASP A 50 -1.28 6.33 1.61
N ARG A 51 -0.23 6.32 0.78
CA ARG A 51 0.40 5.08 0.28
C ARG A 51 1.17 4.43 1.42
N ARG A 52 0.89 3.14 1.66
CA ARG A 52 1.55 2.32 2.66
C ARG A 52 2.63 1.47 1.99
N PHE A 53 3.88 1.62 2.41
CA PHE A 53 4.99 0.82 1.94
C PHE A 53 5.26 -0.32 2.93
N VAL A 54 5.15 -1.56 2.48
CA VAL A 54 5.33 -2.77 3.30
C VAL A 54 6.61 -3.49 2.87
N LEU A 55 7.43 -3.89 3.83
CA LEU A 55 8.64 -4.66 3.58
C LEU A 55 8.28 -6.11 3.24
N LYS A 56 8.78 -6.59 2.11
CA LYS A 56 8.59 -7.98 1.69
C LYS A 56 9.22 -8.96 2.68
N GLY A 57 8.47 -9.98 3.08
CA GLY A 57 8.85 -10.91 4.14
C GLY A 57 8.97 -10.27 5.54
N GLY A 58 8.56 -9.02 5.70
CA GLY A 58 8.47 -8.35 6.99
C GLY A 58 7.20 -8.71 7.75
N PRO A 59 7.09 -8.32 9.02
CA PRO A 59 5.95 -8.68 9.89
C PRO A 59 4.60 -8.09 9.46
N ALA A 60 4.58 -7.21 8.44
CA ALA A 60 3.37 -6.61 7.89
C ALA A 60 2.96 -7.14 6.51
N GLU A 61 3.76 -8.04 5.92
CA GLU A 61 3.35 -8.74 4.70
C GLU A 61 2.30 -9.79 5.06
N ARG A 62 1.02 -9.51 4.77
CA ARG A 62 -0.03 -10.53 4.87
C ARG A 62 0.17 -11.57 3.78
N ARG A 63 0.64 -12.76 4.14
CA ARG A 63 0.74 -13.88 3.20
C ARG A 63 -0.60 -14.58 3.00
N ILE A 64 -0.69 -15.32 1.90
CA ILE A 64 -1.86 -16.15 1.59
C ILE A 64 -2.14 -17.18 2.69
N ASP A 65 -1.11 -17.61 3.42
CA ASP A 65 -1.23 -18.49 4.58
C ASP A 65 -1.96 -17.83 5.76
N GLU A 66 -2.07 -16.49 5.75
CA GLU A 66 -2.79 -15.69 6.73
C GLU A 66 -4.16 -15.21 6.22
N LEU A 67 -4.55 -15.54 4.99
CA LEU A 67 -5.90 -15.31 4.47
C LEU A 67 -6.81 -16.40 5.06
N ASN A 68 -7.66 -16.02 6.00
CA ASN A 68 -8.72 -16.89 6.48
C ASN A 68 -9.85 -16.92 5.43
N ALA A 69 -10.61 -18.02 5.39
CA ALA A 69 -11.72 -18.20 4.45
C ALA A 69 -12.78 -17.07 4.46
N GLY A 70 -12.81 -16.23 5.50
CA GLY A 70 -13.69 -15.05 5.61
C GLY A 70 -13.12 -13.74 5.04
N ASP A 71 -11.88 -13.72 4.53
CA ASP A 71 -11.25 -12.55 3.86
C ASP A 71 -11.54 -12.54 2.34
N LEU A 72 -12.10 -13.62 1.81
CA LEU A 72 -12.62 -13.69 0.44
C LEU A 72 -13.90 -12.86 0.34
N PRO A 73 -14.04 -11.98 -0.68
CA PRO A 73 -15.30 -11.30 -0.93
C PRO A 73 -16.40 -12.36 -1.11
N GLU A 74 -17.56 -12.13 -0.47
CA GLU A 74 -18.70 -13.03 -0.64
C GLU A 74 -19.02 -13.14 -2.15
N PRO A 75 -19.35 -14.33 -2.67
CA PRO A 75 -19.52 -14.57 -4.10
C PRO A 75 -20.65 -13.76 -4.79
N GLY A 76 -21.28 -12.82 -4.07
CA GLY A 76 -22.27 -11.89 -4.59
C GLY A 76 -21.71 -10.60 -5.20
N ASP A 77 -20.46 -10.22 -4.90
CA ASP A 77 -19.86 -8.94 -5.37
C ASP A 77 -18.90 -9.11 -6.57
N ALA A 78 -18.59 -10.35 -6.98
CA ALA A 78 -17.83 -10.66 -8.18
C ALA A 78 -18.72 -10.69 -9.44
N ALA A 79 -19.64 -9.72 -9.58
CA ALA A 79 -20.45 -9.54 -10.78
C ALA A 79 -19.56 -9.07 -11.94
N VAL A 80 -19.00 -10.04 -12.66
CA VAL A 80 -18.50 -9.87 -14.02
C VAL A 80 -19.71 -9.55 -14.90
N ALA A 81 -19.81 -8.30 -15.32
CA ALA A 81 -20.60 -7.88 -16.49
C ALA A 81 -19.72 -7.91 -17.73
#